data_AF-A0A1F5FJL4-F1
#
_entry.id   AF-A0A1F5FJL4-F1
#
_cell.length_a   1.000
_cell.length_b   1.000
_cell.length_c   1.000
_cell.angle_alpha   90.00
_cell.angle_beta   90.00
_cell.angle_gamma   90.00
#
_symmetry.space_group_name_H-M   'P 1'
#
loop_
_entity.id
_entity.type
_entity.pdbx_description
1 polymer ?
#
loop_
_entity_poly.entity_id
_entity_poly.type
_entity_poly.pdbx_seq_one_letter_code
_entity_poly.pdbx_strand_id
1 'polypeptide(L)'
;MNRPVSLTLLLAAAVLAAPQMYAFHDTAADAYIAYFINDKGEIFCSYSGVVEKLAEIPGPGPCDIAALYDSAADAWYAVACNGGGRVFDVLGENNTPEFSQIPGKGPYSISVLYDAKEDAYAIFALNSDGAVYIFNDGAFQEVMNLP
;
A
#
# COMPACT_ATOMS: atom_id res chain seq x y z
N MET A 1 -26.89 -21.03 -45.61
CA MET A 1 -25.81 -21.47 -44.72
C MET A 1 -25.48 -20.33 -43.78
N ASN A 2 -26.08 -20.29 -42.59
CA ASN A 2 -25.80 -19.27 -41.57
C ASN A 2 -24.99 -19.93 -40.46
N ARG A 3 -23.73 -19.51 -40.28
CA ARG A 3 -22.92 -19.91 -39.11
C ARG A 3 -23.30 -19.03 -37.94
N PRO A 4 -23.59 -19.56 -36.74
CA PRO A 4 -23.71 -18.74 -35.55
C PRO A 4 -22.29 -18.35 -35.10
N VAL A 5 -22.02 -17.05 -35.07
CA VAL A 5 -20.84 -16.50 -34.39
C VAL A 5 -21.14 -16.60 -32.90
N SER A 6 -20.47 -17.50 -32.19
CA SER A 6 -20.51 -17.54 -30.73
C SER A 6 -19.74 -16.34 -30.20
N LEU A 7 -20.46 -15.33 -29.73
CA LEU A 7 -19.90 -14.17 -29.05
C LEU A 7 -19.58 -14.60 -27.61
N THR A 8 -18.35 -15.03 -27.36
CA THR A 8 -17.86 -15.29 -26.00
C THR A 8 -17.71 -13.93 -25.30
N LEU A 9 -18.69 -13.58 -24.46
CA LEU A 9 -18.59 -12.44 -23.56
C LEU A 9 -17.48 -12.75 -22.53
N LEU A 10 -16.31 -12.16 -22.69
CA LEU A 10 -15.29 -12.13 -21.64
C LEU A 10 -15.81 -11.14 -20.59
N LEU A 11 -16.45 -11.65 -19.54
CA LEU A 11 -16.87 -10.84 -18.41
C LEU A 11 -15.61 -10.46 -17.62
N ALA A 12 -14.95 -9.38 -18.02
CA ALA A 12 -13.98 -8.72 -17.16
C ALA A 12 -14.76 -8.10 -16.00
N ALA A 13 -14.95 -8.88 -14.94
CA ALA A 13 -15.43 -8.36 -13.67
C ALA A 13 -14.32 -7.46 -13.11
N ALA A 14 -14.37 -6.18 -13.44
CA ALA A 14 -13.63 -5.17 -12.70
C ALA A 14 -14.26 -5.11 -11.31
N VAL A 15 -13.74 -5.91 -10.39
CA VAL A 15 -13.93 -5.67 -8.98
C VAL A 15 -13.16 -4.37 -8.71
N LEU A 16 -13.85 -3.23 -8.65
CA LEU A 16 -13.26 -2.05 -8.03
C LEU A 16 -12.93 -2.48 -6.60
N ALA A 17 -11.65 -2.48 -6.25
CA ALA A 17 -11.30 -2.66 -4.87
C ALA A 17 -11.68 -1.39 -4.09
N ALA A 18 -12.01 -1.61 -2.82
CA ALA A 18 -12.33 -0.51 -1.95
C ALA A 18 -11.08 0.37 -1.75
N PRO A 19 -11.22 1.70 -1.67
CA PRO A 19 -10.13 2.55 -1.23
C PRO A 19 -9.62 2.08 0.13
N GLN A 20 -8.30 2.15 0.34
CA GLN A 20 -7.66 1.78 1.59
C GLN A 20 -7.38 3.02 2.44
N MET A 21 -7.37 2.82 3.75
CA MET A 21 -7.12 3.88 4.73
C MET A 21 -6.23 3.35 5.84
N TYR A 22 -5.27 4.17 6.26
CA TYR A 22 -4.49 3.95 7.47
C TYR A 22 -4.54 5.21 8.34
N ALA A 23 -4.85 5.08 9.62
CA ALA A 23 -4.91 6.20 10.54
C ALA A 23 -4.10 5.93 11.81
N PHE A 24 -3.45 6.97 12.33
CA PHE A 24 -2.62 6.91 13.53
C PHE A 24 -2.68 8.22 14.31
N HIS A 25 -2.24 8.19 15.57
CA HIS A 25 -2.14 9.36 16.44
C HIS A 25 -0.70 9.85 16.45
N ASP A 26 -0.51 11.11 16.09
CA ASP A 26 0.69 11.87 16.36
C ASP A 26 0.60 12.41 17.78
N THR A 27 1.45 11.87 18.65
CA THR A 27 1.44 12.21 20.08
C THR A 27 2.11 13.54 20.38
N ALA A 28 2.98 14.07 19.51
CA ALA A 28 3.63 15.36 19.72
C ALA A 28 2.71 16.52 19.34
N ALA A 29 1.96 16.38 18.25
CA ALA A 29 0.99 17.37 17.78
C ALA A 29 -0.42 17.21 18.41
N ASP A 30 -0.66 16.12 19.15
CA ASP A 30 -1.98 15.68 19.59
C ASP A 30 -3.01 15.67 18.45
N ALA A 31 -2.62 15.06 17.34
CA ALA A 31 -3.38 15.07 16.10
C ALA A 31 -3.63 13.65 15.57
N TYR A 32 -4.81 13.44 15.01
CA TYR A 32 -5.10 12.22 14.24
C TYR A 32 -4.77 12.47 12.78
N ILE A 33 -3.94 11.60 12.22
CA ILE A 33 -3.50 11.65 10.83
C ILE A 33 -4.05 10.43 10.12
N ALA A 34 -4.53 10.61 8.90
CA ALA A 34 -5.03 9.51 8.08
C ALA A 34 -4.51 9.62 6.64
N TYR A 35 -4.02 8.50 6.12
CA TYR A 35 -3.67 8.33 4.72
C TYR A 35 -4.77 7.54 4.02
N PHE A 36 -5.04 7.90 2.77
CA PHE A 36 -6.01 7.23 1.91
C PHE A 36 -5.35 6.93 0.57
N ILE A 37 -5.69 5.80 -0.03
CA ILE A 37 -5.30 5.49 -1.41
C ILE A 37 -6.49 4.89 -2.17
N ASN A 38 -6.64 5.28 -3.43
CA ASN A 38 -7.64 4.70 -4.32
C ASN A 38 -7.00 3.76 -5.36
N ASP A 39 -7.82 3.05 -6.13
CA ASP A 39 -7.36 2.09 -7.15
C ASP A 39 -6.59 2.71 -8.32
N LYS A 40 -6.62 4.03 -8.47
CA LYS A 40 -5.79 4.74 -9.45
C LYS A 40 -4.41 5.06 -8.92
N GLY A 41 -4.14 4.74 -7.65
CA GLY A 41 -2.89 5.07 -6.97
C GLY A 41 -2.85 6.50 -6.43
N GLU A 42 -3.96 7.25 -6.44
CA GLU A 42 -3.98 8.60 -5.86
C GLU A 42 -3.98 8.52 -4.33
N ILE A 43 -3.01 9.18 -3.72
CA ILE A 43 -2.80 9.20 -2.27
C ILE A 43 -3.26 10.54 -1.72
N PHE A 44 -4.03 10.48 -0.64
CA PHE A 44 -4.50 11.64 0.11
C PHE A 44 -4.02 11.56 1.56
N CYS A 45 -3.79 12.70 2.18
CA CYS A 45 -3.49 12.80 3.60
C CYS A 45 -4.51 13.72 4.26
N SER A 46 -4.99 13.31 5.43
CA SER A 46 -5.76 14.14 6.35
C SER A 46 -4.88 14.58 7.50
N TYR A 47 -4.74 15.88 7.67
CA TYR A 47 -4.14 16.48 8.85
C TYR A 47 -5.15 17.42 9.50
N SER A 48 -5.47 17.18 10.79
CA SER A 48 -6.43 17.99 11.54
C SER A 48 -7.81 18.14 10.86
N GLY A 49 -8.25 17.11 10.13
CA GLY A 49 -9.56 17.06 9.47
C GLY A 49 -9.61 17.73 8.08
N VAL A 50 -8.50 18.25 7.57
CA VAL A 50 -8.37 18.74 6.19
C VAL A 50 -7.73 17.66 5.34
N VAL A 51 -8.37 17.30 4.22
CA VAL A 51 -7.88 16.27 3.29
C VAL A 51 -7.30 16.91 2.05
N GLU A 52 -6.08 16.53 1.70
CA GLU A 52 -5.36 17.01 0.51
C GLU A 52 -4.80 15.84 -0.30
N LYS A 53 -4.71 16.00 -1.63
CA LYS A 53 -4.00 15.03 -2.49
C LYS A 53 -2.51 15.23 -2.24
N LEU A 54 -1.85 14.16 -1.80
CA LEU A 54 -0.43 14.17 -1.47
C LEU A 54 0.44 13.75 -2.66
N ALA A 55 0.08 12.64 -3.30
CA ALA A 55 0.88 12.04 -4.36
C ALA A 55 0.05 11.09 -5.24
N GLU A 56 0.71 10.44 -6.19
CA GLU A 56 0.15 9.38 -7.02
C GLU A 56 1.23 8.32 -7.28
N ILE A 57 0.85 7.03 -7.21
CA ILE A 57 1.73 5.91 -7.59
C ILE A 57 1.32 5.33 -8.95
N PRO A 58 2.26 5.00 -9.83
CA PRO A 58 1.96 4.41 -11.12
C PRO A 58 1.59 2.93 -10.99
N GLY A 59 0.65 2.46 -11.80
CA GLY A 59 0.34 1.04 -11.96
C GLY A 59 -1.15 0.74 -11.78
N PRO A 60 -1.55 -0.53 -11.96
CA PRO A 60 -2.94 -0.93 -11.77
C PRO A 60 -3.28 -1.01 -10.27
N GLY A 61 -4.54 -0.78 -9.90
CA GLY A 61 -5.08 -1.25 -8.63
C GLY A 61 -5.26 -2.78 -8.61
N PRO A 62 -5.68 -3.37 -7.48
CA PRO A 62 -5.97 -2.71 -6.20
C PRO A 62 -4.72 -2.15 -5.53
N CYS A 63 -4.82 -1.00 -4.89
CA CYS A 63 -3.72 -0.41 -4.12
C CYS A 63 -3.94 -0.59 -2.61
N ASP A 64 -2.84 -0.62 -1.84
CA ASP A 64 -2.87 -0.62 -0.38
C ASP A 64 -1.86 0.39 0.20
N ILE A 65 -2.11 0.84 1.42
CA ILE A 65 -1.28 1.84 2.12
C ILE A 65 -1.17 1.51 3.61
N ALA A 66 0.03 1.66 4.15
CA ALA A 66 0.28 1.60 5.57
C ALA A 66 1.12 2.81 5.99
N ALA A 67 0.93 3.27 7.23
CA ALA A 67 1.66 4.41 7.75
C ALA A 67 2.00 4.22 9.24
N LEU A 68 2.93 5.01 9.75
CA LEU A 68 3.24 5.08 11.17
C LEU A 68 3.75 6.47 11.56
N TYR A 69 3.73 6.72 12.86
CA TYR A 69 4.42 7.85 13.47
C TYR A 69 5.65 7.34 14.21
N ASP A 70 6.80 7.90 13.87
CA ASP A 70 8.05 7.74 14.61
C ASP A 70 8.17 8.89 15.61
N SER A 71 7.89 8.59 16.87
CA SER A 71 7.96 9.56 17.96
C SER A 71 9.39 9.95 18.36
N ALA A 72 10.40 9.15 18.00
CA ALA A 72 11.80 9.48 18.30
C ALA A 72 12.33 10.54 17.34
N ALA A 73 11.94 10.45 16.06
CA ALA A 73 12.31 11.39 15.01
C ALA A 73 11.32 12.55 14.80
N ASP A 74 10.13 12.49 15.42
CA ASP A 74 8.99 13.39 15.15
C ASP A 74 8.64 13.41 13.65
N ALA A 75 8.48 12.21 13.08
CA ALA A 75 8.31 12.03 11.64
C ALA A 75 7.21 11.01 11.31
N TRP A 76 6.52 11.24 10.18
CA TRP A 76 5.53 10.30 9.65
C TRP A 76 6.11 9.55 8.46
N TYR A 77 5.85 8.24 8.42
CA TYR A 77 6.27 7.39 7.33
C TYR A 77 5.05 6.68 6.76
N ALA A 78 4.94 6.64 5.44
CA ALA A 78 3.91 5.90 4.73
C ALA A 78 4.51 5.13 3.57
N VAL A 79 4.01 3.92 3.36
CA VAL A 79 4.38 3.02 2.28
C VAL A 79 3.12 2.56 1.57
N ALA A 80 3.18 2.50 0.24
CA ALA A 80 2.05 2.08 -0.57
C ALA A 80 2.47 1.00 -1.56
N CYS A 81 1.54 0.12 -1.92
CA CYS A 81 1.75 -0.82 -3.02
C CYS A 81 0.60 -0.77 -4.02
N ASN A 82 0.89 -1.09 -5.28
CA ASN A 82 -0.11 -1.22 -6.34
C ASN A 82 -0.46 -2.69 -6.59
N GLY A 83 -1.43 -2.94 -7.48
CA GLY A 83 -1.90 -4.28 -7.85
C GLY A 83 -0.89 -5.11 -8.65
N GLY A 84 0.20 -4.49 -9.11
CA GLY A 84 1.37 -5.17 -9.67
C GLY A 84 2.39 -5.62 -8.61
N GLY A 85 2.19 -5.25 -7.34
CA GLY A 85 3.08 -5.57 -6.22
C GLY A 85 4.26 -4.62 -6.07
N ARG A 86 4.35 -3.55 -6.88
CA ARG A 86 5.40 -2.52 -6.74
C ARG A 86 5.14 -1.72 -5.47
N VAL A 87 6.20 -1.45 -4.71
CA VAL A 87 6.13 -0.78 -3.41
C VAL A 87 6.89 0.54 -3.46
N PHE A 88 6.24 1.57 -2.92
CA PHE A 88 6.66 2.96 -2.98
C PHE A 88 6.73 3.55 -1.58
N ASP A 89 7.76 4.34 -1.32
CA ASP A 89 7.73 5.26 -0.19
C ASP A 89 6.79 6.41 -0.52
N VAL A 90 6.14 6.99 0.48
CA VAL A 90 5.28 8.16 0.32
C VAL A 90 5.92 9.33 1.07
N LEU A 91 6.82 10.03 0.39
CA LEU A 91 7.71 11.03 0.99
C LEU A 91 7.20 12.46 0.73
N GLY A 92 6.10 12.85 1.38
CA GLY A 92 5.53 14.19 1.19
C GLY A 92 4.99 14.42 -0.23
N GLU A 93 4.91 15.69 -0.64
CA GLU A 93 4.22 16.09 -1.87
C GLU A 93 4.87 15.53 -3.15
N ASN A 94 4.10 14.75 -3.91
CA ASN A 94 4.44 14.23 -5.23
C ASN A 94 5.78 13.46 -5.31
N ASN A 95 6.21 12.85 -4.21
CA ASN A 95 7.45 12.08 -4.17
C ASN A 95 7.18 10.66 -3.69
N THR A 96 7.10 9.75 -4.67
CA THR A 96 6.78 8.34 -4.46
C THR A 96 7.81 7.42 -5.11
N PRO A 97 9.05 7.35 -4.59
CA PRO A 97 10.07 6.48 -5.17
C PRO A 97 9.70 5.01 -4.94
N GLU A 98 9.77 4.23 -6.02
CA GLU A 98 9.69 2.76 -5.91
C GLU A 98 10.99 2.23 -5.32
N PHE A 99 10.89 1.34 -4.34
CA PHE A 99 12.07 0.72 -3.72
C PHE A 99 12.07 -0.81 -3.80
N SER A 100 10.93 -1.46 -4.06
CA SER A 100 10.87 -2.92 -4.17
C SER A 100 9.60 -3.45 -4.85
N GLN A 101 9.52 -4.77 -4.97
CA GLN A 101 8.36 -5.48 -5.49
C GLN A 101 8.05 -6.73 -4.64
N ILE A 102 6.78 -6.89 -4.26
CA ILE A 102 6.27 -8.04 -3.52
C ILE A 102 6.19 -9.25 -4.48
N PRO A 103 6.76 -10.41 -4.12
CA PRO A 103 6.65 -11.61 -4.95
C PRO A 103 5.25 -12.21 -4.99
N GLY A 104 4.94 -12.88 -6.10
CA GLY A 104 3.69 -13.62 -6.29
C GLY A 104 2.63 -12.84 -7.07
N LYS A 105 1.37 -12.98 -6.67
CA LYS A 105 0.21 -12.37 -7.33
C LYS A 105 -0.60 -11.52 -6.37
N GLY A 106 -1.22 -10.48 -6.91
CA GLY A 106 -2.15 -9.64 -6.18
C GLY A 106 -3.54 -10.28 -6.00
N PRO A 107 -4.41 -9.72 -5.13
CA PRO A 107 -4.19 -8.48 -4.38
C PRO A 107 -3.08 -8.62 -3.34
N TYR A 108 -2.43 -7.50 -3.06
CA TYR A 108 -1.41 -7.40 -2.03
C TYR A 108 -1.95 -6.59 -0.87
N SER A 109 -1.48 -6.90 0.34
CA SER A 109 -1.67 -6.04 1.50
C SER A 109 -0.33 -5.71 2.13
N ILE A 110 -0.19 -4.49 2.64
CA ILE A 110 1.04 -3.98 3.24
C ILE A 110 0.78 -3.52 4.68
N SER A 111 1.76 -3.75 5.55
CA SER A 111 1.76 -3.25 6.92
C SER A 111 3.14 -2.72 7.26
N VAL A 112 3.19 -1.66 8.06
CA VAL A 112 4.43 -1.07 8.56
C VAL A 112 4.33 -0.90 10.06
N LEU A 113 5.42 -1.20 10.76
CA LEU A 113 5.50 -1.08 12.22
C LEU A 113 6.87 -0.55 12.62
N TYR A 114 6.89 0.28 13.67
CA TYR A 114 8.11 0.85 14.24
C TYR A 114 8.64 -0.07 15.34
N ASP A 115 9.90 -0.49 15.19
CA ASP A 115 10.66 -1.18 16.22
C ASP A 115 11.52 -0.16 16.98
N ALA A 116 11.02 0.28 18.14
CA ALA A 116 11.71 1.24 18.99
C ALA A 116 13.03 0.74 19.57
N LYS A 117 13.28 -0.58 19.59
CA LYS A 117 14.53 -1.15 20.11
C LYS A 117 15.66 -1.01 19.09
N GLU A 118 15.33 -1.20 17.81
CA GLU A 118 16.28 -1.14 16.71
C GLU A 118 16.28 0.24 16.01
N ASP A 119 15.38 1.14 16.41
CA ASP A 119 15.16 2.45 15.79
C ASP A 119 14.94 2.33 14.27
N ALA A 120 14.07 1.39 13.90
CA ALA A 120 13.84 1.00 12.51
C ALA A 120 12.37 0.66 12.28
N TYR A 121 11.93 0.73 11.02
CA TYR A 121 10.62 0.24 10.62
C TYR A 121 10.73 -1.10 9.91
N ALA A 122 9.79 -2.00 10.19
CA ALA A 122 9.63 -3.26 9.50
C ALA A 122 8.40 -3.20 8.59
N ILE A 123 8.57 -3.62 7.35
CA ILE A 123 7.51 -3.65 6.35
C ILE A 123 7.14 -5.11 6.08
N PHE A 124 5.88 -5.44 6.30
CA PHE A 124 5.31 -6.75 5.97
C PHE A 124 4.41 -6.63 4.75
N ALA A 125 4.42 -7.68 3.93
CA ALA A 125 3.52 -7.79 2.79
C ALA A 125 2.86 -9.18 2.76
N LEU A 126 1.59 -9.23 2.35
CA LEU A 126 0.84 -10.46 2.11
C LEU A 126 0.39 -10.46 0.66
N ASN A 127 0.59 -11.58 -0.05
CA ASN A 127 0.08 -11.75 -1.40
C ASN A 127 -1.19 -12.63 -1.44
N SER A 128 -1.80 -12.79 -2.61
CA SER A 128 -3.06 -13.53 -2.76
C SER A 128 -2.95 -15.04 -2.47
N ASP A 129 -1.74 -15.57 -2.53
CA ASP A 129 -1.46 -16.99 -2.32
C ASP A 129 -1.26 -17.32 -0.82
N GLY A 130 -1.45 -16.34 0.07
CA GLY A 130 -1.26 -16.52 1.51
C GLY A 130 0.19 -16.35 1.96
N ALA A 131 1.14 -16.10 1.05
CA ALA A 131 2.54 -15.92 1.41
C ALA A 131 2.77 -14.53 2.05
N VAL A 132 3.41 -14.54 3.21
CA VAL A 132 3.78 -13.36 3.99
C VAL A 132 5.27 -13.11 3.84
N TYR A 133 5.63 -11.86 3.60
CA TYR A 133 6.99 -11.41 3.37
C TYR A 133 7.36 -10.31 4.38
N ILE A 134 8.65 -10.22 4.70
CA ILE A 134 9.25 -9.06 5.37
C ILE A 134 10.25 -8.40 4.41
N PHE A 135 10.27 -7.06 4.36
CA PHE A 135 11.29 -6.33 3.63
C PHE A 135 12.59 -6.31 4.43
N ASN A 136 13.65 -6.91 3.89
CA ASN A 136 14.98 -6.92 4.50
C ASN A 136 16.07 -6.99 3.41
N ASP A 137 17.22 -6.35 3.67
CA ASP A 137 18.36 -6.33 2.75
C ASP A 137 18.00 -5.89 1.30
N GLY A 138 17.06 -4.94 1.18
CA GLY A 138 16.63 -4.39 -0.11
C GLY A 138 15.61 -5.23 -0.88
N ALA A 139 15.06 -6.31 -0.29
CA ALA A 139 14.07 -7.16 -0.95
C ALA A 139 13.04 -7.75 0.02
N PHE A 140 11.90 -8.16 -0.51
CA PHE A 140 10.91 -8.94 0.23
C PHE A 140 11.32 -10.41 0.33
N GLN A 141 11.46 -10.91 1.55
CA GLN A 141 11.82 -12.28 1.87
C GLN A 141 10.61 -12.99 2.49
N GLU A 142 10.22 -14.14 1.96
CA GLU A 142 9.08 -14.91 2.50
C GLU A 142 9.42 -15.40 3.92
N VAL A 143 8.52 -15.19 4.87
CA VAL A 143 8.69 -15.56 6.28
C VAL A 143 7.69 -16.61 6.75
N MET A 144 6.50 -16.66 6.14
CA MET A 144 5.49 -17.66 6.45
C MET A 144 4.41 -17.73 5.36
N ASN A 145 3.55 -18.74 5.45
CA ASN A 145 2.39 -18.90 4.58
C ASN A 145 1.14 -19.12 5.43
N LEU A 146 0.06 -18.40 5.13
CA LEU A 146 -1.23 -18.54 5.79
C LEU A 146 -1.97 -19.80 5.31
N PRO A 147 -2.74 -20.47 6.18
CA PRO A 147 -3.44 -21.71 5.85
C PRO A 147 -4.57 -21.54 4.81
#